data_AF-A0A3D1QG80-F1
#
_entry.id   AF-A0A3D1QG80-F1
#
_cell.length_a   1.000
_cell.length_b   1.000
_cell.length_c   1.000
_cell.angle_alpha   90.00
_cell.angle_beta   90.00
_cell.angle_gamma   90.00
#
_symmetry.space_group_name_H-M   'P 1'
#
loop_
_entity.id
_entity.type
_entity.pdbx_description
1 polymer ?
#
loop_
_entity_poly.entity_id
_entity_poly.type
_entity_poly.pdbx_seq_one_letter_code
_entity_poly.pdbx_strand_id
1 'polypeptide(L)' 'MGEKVLIVDDSEMIRNFHSYILKSIGLEIVTALDGADALEKIYSSDGELLICLTDINMPNMDG' A
#
# COMPACT_ATOMS: atom_id res chain seq x y z
N MET A 1 -17.20 7.19 3.97
CA MET A 1 -15.76 7.15 4.23
C MET A 1 -15.34 5.71 4.09
N GLY A 2 -14.65 5.37 3.00
CA GLY A 2 -14.05 4.05 2.84
C GLY A 2 -12.73 4.01 3.61
N GLU A 3 -12.34 2.84 4.09
CA GLU A 3 -11.03 2.70 4.73
C GLU A 3 -9.93 2.81 3.66
N LYS A 4 -8.90 3.63 3.91
CA LYS A 4 -7.74 3.73 3.02
C LYS A 4 -6.71 2.66 3.38
N VAL A 5 -6.31 1.87 2.37
CA VAL A 5 -5.33 0.80 2.50
C VAL A 5 -4.08 1.16 1.69
N LEU A 6 -2.90 1.03 2.31
CA LEU A 6 -1.61 1.17 1.67
C LEU A 6 -1.10 -0.22 1.24
N ILE A 7 -0.75 -0.39 -0.03
CA ILE A 7 -0.12 -1.61 -0.55
C ILE A 7 1.33 -1.28 -0.93
N VAL A 8 2.29 -1.90 -0.27
CA VAL A 8 3.72 -1.74 -0.48
C VAL A 8 4.27 -3.01 -1.10
N ASP A 9 4.72 -2.91 -2.35
CA ASP A 9 5.24 -4.05 -3.11
C ASP A 9 6.12 -3.49 -4.23
N ASP A 10 7.24 -4.11 -4.57
CA ASP A 10 8.14 -3.63 -5.61
C ASP A 10 7.61 -3.95 -7.03
N SER A 11 6.77 -4.98 -7.16
CA SER A 11 6.16 -5.41 -8.41
C SER A 11 4.89 -4.63 -8.74
N GLU A 12 4.93 -3.87 -9.83
CA GLU A 12 3.77 -3.15 -10.35
C GLU A 12 2.58 -4.07 -10.66
N MET A 13 2.85 -5.27 -11.17
CA MET A 13 1.82 -6.23 -11.49
C MET A 13 1.06 -6.67 -10.24
N ILE A 14 1.78 -6.95 -9.15
CA ILE A 14 1.17 -7.38 -7.87
C ILE A 14 0.40 -6.23 -7.23
N ARG A 15 0.99 -5.02 -7.18
CA ARG A 15 0.29 -3.81 -6.71
C ARG A 15 -1.03 -3.60 -7.43
N ASN A 16 -1.04 -3.72 -8.76
CA ASN A 16 -2.24 -3.52 -9.58
C ASN A 16 -3.27 -4.63 -9.35
N PHE A 17 -2.83 -5.88 -9.23
CA PHE A 17 -3.70 -7.02 -8.95
C PHE A 17 -4.41 -6.86 -7.59
N HIS A 18 -3.66 -6.60 -6.52
CA HIS A 18 -4.23 -6.37 -5.18
C HIS A 18 -5.11 -5.11 -5.14
N SER A 19 -4.68 -4.02 -5.79
CA SER A 19 -5.47 -2.79 -5.88
C SER A 19 -6.82 -3.04 -6.54
N TYR A 20 -6.86 -3.82 -7.62
CA TYR A 20 -8.10 -4.13 -8.30
C TYR A 20 -9.08 -4.90 -7.41
N ILE A 21 -8.58 -5.93 -6.71
CA ILE A 21 -9.39 -6.75 -5.80
C ILE A 21 -9.95 -5.88 -4.67
N LEU A 22 -9.11 -5.11 -3.98
CA LEU A 22 -9.53 -4.35 -2.82
C LEU A 22 -10.43 -3.15 -3.19
N LYS A 23 -10.19 -2.50 -4.34
CA LYS A 23 -11.11 -1.48 -4.89
C LYS A 23 -12.50 -2.06 -5.18
N SER A 24 -12.58 -3.32 -5.62
CA SER A 24 -13.88 -3.97 -5.88
C SER A 24 -14.74 -4.16 -4.62
N ILE A 25 -14.10 -4.12 -3.44
CA ILE A 25 -14.75 -4.25 -2.12
C ILE A 25 -15.15 -2.86 -1.58
N GLY A 26 -14.84 -1.77 -2.29
CA GLY A 26 -15.18 -0.40 -1.90
C GLY A 26 -14.12 0.29 -1.02
N LEU A 27 -12.90 -0.26 -0.98
CA LEU A 27 -11.77 0.34 -0.27
C LEU A 27 -11.04 1.38 -1.14
N GLU A 28 -10.49 2.40 -0.50
CA GLU A 28 -9.61 3.36 -1.15
C GLU A 28 -8.17 2.84 -1.09
N ILE A 29 -7.52 2.71 -2.23
CA ILE A 29 -6.18 2.10 -2.29
C ILE A 29 -5.14 3.15 -2.63
N VAL A 30 -4.13 3.21 -1.77
CA VAL A 30 -2.87 3.90 -1.98
C VAL A 30 -1.82 2.82 -2.23
N THR A 31 -0.97 2.99 -3.22
CA THR A 31 0.12 2.05 -3.51
C THR A 31 1.46 2.71 -3.20
N ALA A 32 2.43 1.93 -2.77
CA ALA A 32 3.81 2.34 -2.62
C ALA A 32 4.78 1.34 -3.24
N LEU A 33 5.89 1.87 -3.74
CA LEU A 33 6.90 1.13 -4.51
C LEU A 33 7.94 0.44 -3.61
N ASP A 34 8.15 1.02 -2.43
CA ASP A 34 9.13 0.59 -1.43
C ASP A 34 8.77 1.17 -0.05
N GLY A 35 9.54 0.82 0.97
CA GLY A 35 9.33 1.29 2.35
C GLY A 35 9.50 2.80 2.53
N ALA A 36 10.32 3.48 1.72
CA ALA A 36 10.52 4.92 1.84
C ALA A 36 9.30 5.69 1.30
N ASP A 37 8.81 5.30 0.13
CA ASP A 37 7.58 5.82 -0.47
C ASP A 37 6.36 5.49 0.41
N ALA A 38 6.34 4.31 1.04
CA ALA A 38 5.32 3.95 2.03
C ALA A 38 5.35 4.88 3.25
N LEU A 39 6.52 5.12 3.84
CA LEU A 39 6.68 6.03 4.98
C LEU A 39 6.25 7.45 4.64
N GLU A 40 6.65 7.99 3.49
CA GLU A 40 6.26 9.32 3.04
C GLU A 40 4.73 9.45 2.95
N LYS A 41 4.06 8.44 2.38
CA LYS A 41 2.60 8.37 2.27
C LYS A 41 1.91 8.24 3.62
N ILE A 42 2.48 7.46 4.54
CA ILE A 42 1.98 7.33 5.92
C ILE A 42 2.04 8.69 6.63
N TYR A 43 3.19 9.35 6.62
CA TYR A 43 3.34 10.66 7.27
C TYR A 43 2.48 11.75 6.63
N SER A 44 2.27 11.69 5.31
CA SER A 44 1.43 12.64 4.58
C SER A 44 -0.07 12.38 4.72
N SER A 45 -0.47 11.20 5.18
CA SER A 45 -1.88 10.80 5.28
C SER A 45 -2.58 11.26 6.55
N ASP A 46 -1.90 11.96 7.46
CA ASP A 46 -2.46 12.52 8.72
C ASP A 46 -3.28 11.49 9.55
N GLY A 47 -2.92 10.20 9.46
CA GLY A 47 -3.59 9.10 10.16
C GLY A 47 -4.82 8.50 9.45
N GLU A 48 -5.07 8.84 8.18
CA GLU A 48 -6.18 8.27 7.40
C GLU A 48 -5.90 6.84 6.87
N LEU A 49 -4.65 6.40 6.90
CA LEU A 49 -4.25 5.05 6.46
C LEU A 49 -4.53 4.02 7.57
N LEU A 50 -5.45 3.09 7.30
CA LEU A 50 -5.97 2.13 8.29
C LEU A 50 -5.26 0.78 8.25
N ILE A 51 -4.81 0.34 7.06
CA ILE A 51 -4.20 -0.99 6.86
C ILE A 51 -3.01 -0.86 5.90
N CYS A 52 -1.88 -1.49 6.25
CA CYS A 52 -0.70 -1.61 5.38
C CYS A 52 -0.52 -3.09 4.98
N LEU A 53 -0.50 -3.37 3.68
CA LEU A 53 -0.15 -4.67 3.09
C LEU A 53 1.24 -4.53 2.48
N THR A 54 2.24 -5.15 3.10
CA THR A 54 3.65 -5.09 2.70
C THR A 54 4.16 -6.50 2.36
N ASP A 55 4.95 -6.63 1.30
CA ASP A 55 5.69 -7.87 1.03
C ASP A 55 6.90 -7.96 1.97
N ILE A 56 7.02 -9.09 2.67
CA ILE A 56 8.10 -9.36 3.62
C ILE A 56 9.42 -9.64 2.86
N ASN A 57 9.35 -10.03 1.58
CA ASN A 57 10.49 -10.41 0.75
C ASN A 57 10.99 -9.27 -0.17
N MET A 58 11.07 -8.03 0.34
CA MET A 58 11.67 -6.91 -0.40
C MET A 58 13.22 -6.94 -0.35
N PRO A 59 13.95 -6.98 -1.48
CA PRO A 59 15.41 -7.18 -1.50
C PRO A 59 16.26 -5.98 -1.03
N ASN A 60 15.65 -4.85 -0.63
CA ASN A 60 16.37 -3.63 -0.23
C ASN A 60 16.05 -3.13 1.19
N MET A 61 14.93 -3.50 1.78
CA MET A 61 14.53 -3.12 3.13
C MET A 61 13.47 -4.13 3.58
N ASP A 62 13.73 -4.85 4.67
CA ASP A 62 12.78 -5.80 5.24
C ASP A 62 11.45 -5.06 5.52
N GLY A 63 10.35 -5.58 4.97
CA GLY A 63 9.04 -4.92 4.90
C GLY A 63 8.33 -4.71 6.24
#